data_AF-A0A183KSF7-F1
#
_entry.id   AF-A0A183KSF7-F1
#
_cell.length_a   1.000
_cell.length_b   1.000
_cell.length_c   1.000
_cell.angle_alpha   90.00
_cell.angle_beta   90.00
_cell.angle_gamma   90.00
#
_symmetry.space_group_name_H-M   'P 1'
#
loop_
_entity.id
_entity.type
_entity.pdbx_description
1 polymer ?
#
loop_
_entity_poly.entity_id
_entity_poly.type
_entity_poly.pdbx_seq_one_letter_code
_entity_poly.pdbx_strand_id
1 'polypeptide(L)'
;MDATDNQSIGEPNELLLNCFACLNNLTYYIKQELTDQSVTKQCEIAESLLRVIMKTSGFQDEFLGIIRVFGNLTRHTAIRQWLTNNSSRLLQVKYSSLFNGISPISSINSNITELNNLIQQNAFLYLVIQALDSPRPDIVYSTLGVLINLMTDLDQRPMLRIMGGLSKLIEILRDFAGHDWELAGLTCKTLWNYTEVVDNSQGEMFDQELMNELLSLLTKFTDAELIEQIHKSLLSNSLVAESDCLLLWESTWSNEFLPFANELIYRLSNASQ
;
A
#
# COMPACT_ATOMS: atom_id res chain seq x y z
N MET A 1 32.92 17.31 -22.69
CA MET A 1 32.09 16.55 -23.64
C MET A 1 32.48 15.11 -23.40
N ASP A 2 31.74 14.39 -22.56
CA ASP A 2 31.93 12.96 -22.42
C ASP A 2 30.60 12.30 -22.06
N ALA A 3 30.30 11.29 -22.87
CA ALA A 3 29.25 10.29 -22.85
C ALA A 3 28.07 10.50 -21.88
N THR A 4 26.98 11.02 -22.42
CA THR A 4 25.65 10.60 -21.99
C THR A 4 25.53 9.09 -22.21
N ASP A 5 25.48 8.33 -21.11
CA ASP A 5 24.95 6.97 -21.11
C ASP A 5 23.53 7.03 -21.68
N ASN A 6 23.41 6.81 -22.98
CA ASN A 6 22.17 6.37 -23.61
C ASN A 6 21.89 4.97 -23.06
N GLN A 7 21.31 4.90 -21.86
CA GLN A 7 20.48 3.76 -21.50
C GLN A 7 19.43 3.67 -22.62
N SER A 8 19.49 2.62 -23.42
CA SER A 8 18.37 2.28 -24.30
C SER A 8 17.15 2.16 -23.40
N ILE A 9 16.29 3.17 -23.41
CA ILE A 9 15.00 3.15 -22.73
C ILE A 9 14.23 2.05 -23.45
N GLY A 10 14.28 0.83 -22.92
CA GLY A 10 13.48 -0.25 -23.48
C GLY A 10 12.00 0.10 -23.33
N GLU A 11 11.17 -0.39 -24.24
CA GLU A 11 9.73 -0.25 -24.13
C GLU A 11 9.18 -1.41 -23.28
N PRO A 12 8.09 -1.19 -22.52
CA PRO A 12 7.40 -2.28 -21.85
C PRO A 12 6.94 -3.30 -22.88
N ASN A 13 6.91 -4.56 -22.49
CA ASN A 13 6.48 -5.62 -23.39
C ASN A 13 4.96 -5.53 -23.57
N GLU A 14 4.52 -4.99 -24.70
CA GLU A 14 3.10 -4.83 -25.05
C GLU A 14 2.28 -6.13 -24.94
N LEU A 15 2.90 -7.28 -25.23
CA LEU A 15 2.23 -8.57 -25.05
C LEU A 15 1.97 -8.84 -23.56
N LEU A 16 2.94 -8.56 -22.68
CA LEU A 16 2.77 -8.69 -21.24
C LEU A 16 1.70 -7.72 -20.71
N LEU A 17 1.70 -6.46 -21.15
CA LEU A 17 0.69 -5.48 -20.75
C LEU A 17 -0.72 -5.95 -21.10
N ASN A 18 -0.92 -6.46 -22.32
CA ASN A 18 -2.19 -7.03 -22.76
C ASN A 18 -2.59 -8.28 -21.95
N CYS A 19 -1.62 -9.13 -21.60
CA CYS A 19 -1.85 -10.27 -20.71
C CYS A 19 -2.28 -9.82 -19.31
N PHE A 20 -1.64 -8.81 -18.72
CA PHE A 20 -2.02 -8.29 -17.40
C PHE A 20 -3.40 -7.65 -17.40
N ALA A 21 -3.74 -6.90 -18.45
CA ALA A 21 -5.09 -6.35 -18.61
C ALA A 21 -6.15 -7.46 -18.68
N CYS A 22 -5.90 -8.50 -19.48
CA CYS A 22 -6.76 -9.68 -19.56
C CYS A 22 -6.91 -10.38 -18.21
N LEU A 23 -5.79 -10.64 -17.51
CA LEU A 23 -5.81 -11.26 -16.18
C LEU A 23 -6.54 -10.39 -15.16
N ASN A 24 -6.36 -9.07 -15.19
CA ASN A 24 -7.04 -8.15 -14.27
C ASN A 24 -8.56 -8.24 -14.46
N ASN A 25 -9.03 -8.26 -15.70
CA ASN A 25 -10.45 -8.41 -16.01
C ASN A 25 -10.98 -9.78 -15.58
N LEU A 26 -10.26 -10.87 -15.86
CA LEU A 26 -10.68 -12.22 -15.46
C LEU A 26 -10.73 -12.37 -13.93
N THR A 27 -9.65 -12.01 -13.25
CA THR A 27 -9.52 -12.14 -11.79
C THR A 27 -10.51 -11.27 -11.00
N TYR A 28 -11.01 -10.19 -11.59
CA TYR A 28 -12.08 -9.40 -10.98
C TYR A 28 -13.36 -10.22 -10.76
N TYR A 29 -13.72 -11.08 -11.72
CA TYR A 29 -14.98 -11.85 -11.70
C TYR A 29 -14.86 -13.25 -11.08
N ILE A 30 -13.64 -13.75 -10.85
CA ILE A 30 -13.43 -15.09 -10.24
C ILE A 30 -13.95 -15.17 -8.78
N LYS A 31 -14.32 -14.04 -8.18
CA LYS A 31 -14.80 -13.90 -6.80
C LYS A 31 -15.92 -14.85 -6.36
N GLN A 32 -16.64 -15.48 -7.28
CA GLN A 32 -17.90 -16.17 -6.98
C GLN A 32 -17.85 -17.70 -7.18
N GLU A 33 -16.79 -18.26 -7.76
CA GLU A 33 -16.67 -19.71 -7.92
C GLU A 33 -15.77 -20.29 -6.82
N LEU A 34 -16.35 -20.66 -5.68
CA LEU A 34 -15.66 -21.31 -4.55
C LEU A 34 -15.37 -22.78 -4.82
N THR A 35 -14.63 -23.09 -5.89
CA THR A 35 -14.13 -24.44 -6.12
C THR A 35 -12.63 -24.50 -5.82
N ASP A 36 -12.14 -25.61 -5.28
CA ASP A 36 -10.70 -25.82 -5.06
C ASP A 36 -9.89 -25.62 -6.36
N GLN A 37 -10.51 -25.93 -7.50
CA GLN A 37 -9.94 -25.71 -8.83
C GLN A 37 -9.75 -24.23 -9.16
N SER A 38 -10.68 -23.34 -8.79
CA SER A 38 -10.53 -21.90 -9.03
C SER A 38 -9.42 -21.30 -8.18
N VAL A 39 -9.29 -21.74 -6.92
CA VAL A 39 -8.22 -21.34 -6.00
C VAL A 39 -6.87 -21.79 -6.57
N THR A 40 -6.78 -23.03 -7.06
CA THR A 40 -5.54 -23.55 -7.67
C THR A 40 -5.12 -22.71 -8.87
N LYS A 41 -6.04 -22.39 -9.79
CA LYS A 41 -5.75 -21.52 -10.94
C LYS A 41 -5.30 -20.11 -10.51
N GLN A 42 -5.93 -19.54 -9.48
CA GLN A 42 -5.51 -18.24 -8.95
C GLN A 42 -4.11 -18.28 -8.33
N CYS A 43 -3.75 -19.37 -7.64
CA CYS A 43 -2.39 -19.59 -7.14
C CYS A 43 -1.37 -19.75 -8.29
N GLU A 44 -1.73 -20.43 -9.38
CA GLU A 44 -0.88 -20.56 -10.58
C GLU A 44 -0.64 -19.19 -11.26
N ILE A 45 -1.68 -18.35 -11.33
CA ILE A 45 -1.56 -16.96 -11.81
C ILE A 45 -0.63 -16.18 -10.86
N ALA A 46 -0.87 -16.24 -9.55
CA ALA A 46 -0.04 -15.56 -8.55
C ALA A 46 1.44 -15.97 -8.65
N GLU A 47 1.72 -17.28 -8.75
CA GLU A 47 3.07 -17.80 -8.95
C GLU A 47 3.72 -17.24 -10.23
N SER A 48 2.97 -17.25 -11.33
CA SER A 48 3.45 -16.75 -12.62
C SER A 48 3.80 -15.27 -12.54
N LEU A 49 2.95 -14.45 -11.90
CA LEU A 49 3.20 -13.02 -11.70
C LEU A 49 4.44 -12.77 -10.86
N LEU A 50 4.64 -13.50 -9.76
CA LEU A 50 5.86 -13.39 -8.94
C LEU A 50 7.12 -13.70 -9.76
N ARG A 51 7.07 -14.73 -10.61
CA ARG A 51 8.18 -15.08 -11.51
C ARG A 51 8.41 -14.03 -12.59
N VAL A 52 7.35 -13.39 -13.08
CA VAL A 52 7.46 -12.32 -14.08
C VAL A 52 8.08 -11.07 -13.47
N ILE A 53 7.67 -10.66 -12.25
CA ILE A 53 8.27 -9.51 -11.54
C ILE A 53 9.80 -9.62 -11.53
N MET A 54 10.33 -10.80 -11.17
CA MET A 54 11.77 -11.05 -11.12
C MET A 54 12.50 -10.98 -12.47
N LYS A 55 11.75 -11.06 -13.58
CA LYS A 55 12.28 -11.03 -14.96
C LYS A 55 12.05 -9.71 -15.67
N THR A 56 11.09 -8.90 -15.21
CA THR A 56 10.82 -7.59 -15.80
C THR A 56 12.05 -6.69 -15.66
N SER A 57 12.25 -5.79 -16.62
CA SER A 57 13.35 -4.82 -16.59
C SER A 57 13.07 -3.63 -15.65
N GLY A 58 12.10 -3.76 -14.74
CA GLY A 58 11.69 -2.70 -13.84
C GLY A 58 10.76 -1.65 -14.47
N PHE A 59 10.10 -1.98 -15.59
CA PHE A 59 9.14 -1.07 -16.21
C PHE A 59 7.91 -0.88 -15.32
N GLN A 60 7.62 0.39 -15.00
CA GLN A 60 6.54 0.75 -14.09
C GLN A 60 5.15 0.34 -14.61
N ASP A 61 4.92 0.35 -15.93
CA ASP A 61 3.64 -0.07 -16.51
C ASP A 61 3.40 -1.59 -16.40
N GLU A 62 4.47 -2.40 -16.55
CA GLU A 62 4.40 -3.84 -16.32
C GLU A 62 4.08 -4.12 -14.84
N PHE A 63 4.78 -3.44 -13.93
CA PHE A 63 4.53 -3.57 -12.49
C PHE A 63 3.11 -3.12 -12.11
N LEU A 64 2.63 -2.02 -12.67
CA LEU A 64 1.26 -1.54 -12.48
C LEU A 64 0.23 -2.59 -12.91
N GLY A 65 0.43 -3.23 -14.06
CA GLY A 65 -0.40 -4.34 -14.52
C GLY A 65 -0.42 -5.49 -13.51
N ILE A 66 0.76 -5.89 -13.02
CA ILE A 66 0.91 -6.99 -12.05
C ILE A 66 0.23 -6.68 -10.72
N ILE A 67 0.49 -5.50 -10.13
CA ILE A 67 -0.05 -5.14 -8.81
C ILE A 67 -1.58 -5.00 -8.83
N ARG A 68 -2.18 -4.57 -9.95
CA ARG A 68 -3.63 -4.56 -10.14
C ARG A 68 -4.23 -5.96 -10.11
N VAL A 69 -3.58 -6.94 -10.77
CA VAL A 69 -4.02 -8.35 -10.69
C VAL A 69 -3.90 -8.87 -9.26
N PHE A 70 -2.81 -8.57 -8.54
CA PHE A 70 -2.71 -8.92 -7.12
C PHE A 70 -3.81 -8.27 -6.29
N GLY A 71 -4.20 -7.03 -6.57
CA GLY A 71 -5.31 -6.36 -5.89
C GLY A 71 -6.65 -7.09 -6.02
N ASN A 72 -6.86 -7.85 -7.11
CA ASN A 72 -8.02 -8.72 -7.25
C ASN A 72 -7.81 -10.07 -6.53
N LEU A 73 -6.66 -10.70 -6.73
CA LEU A 73 -6.33 -12.02 -6.17
C LEU A 73 -6.33 -12.03 -4.64
N THR A 74 -5.76 -10.99 -4.00
CA THR A 74 -5.63 -10.92 -2.53
C THR A 74 -6.95 -10.69 -1.81
N ARG A 75 -8.06 -10.48 -2.53
CA ARG A 75 -9.39 -10.44 -1.91
C ARG A 75 -9.80 -11.80 -1.35
N HIS A 76 -9.17 -12.89 -1.81
CA HIS A 76 -9.38 -14.23 -1.32
C HIS A 76 -8.35 -14.63 -0.25
N THR A 77 -8.81 -14.99 0.94
CA THR A 77 -7.95 -15.40 2.07
C THR A 77 -7.02 -16.55 1.71
N ALA A 78 -7.50 -17.57 0.96
CA ALA A 78 -6.67 -18.69 0.54
C ALA A 78 -5.48 -18.25 -0.34
N ILE A 79 -5.67 -17.23 -1.17
CA ILE A 79 -4.60 -16.71 -2.04
C ILE A 79 -3.62 -15.87 -1.22
N ARG A 80 -4.08 -15.08 -0.25
CA ARG A 80 -3.19 -14.36 0.69
C ARG A 80 -2.31 -15.32 1.50
N GLN A 81 -2.91 -16.35 2.10
CA GLN A 81 -2.18 -17.40 2.82
C GLN A 81 -1.17 -18.11 1.92
N TRP A 82 -1.56 -18.41 0.67
CA TRP A 82 -0.64 -18.99 -0.29
C TRP A 82 0.54 -18.04 -0.58
N LEU A 83 0.28 -16.74 -0.81
CA LEU A 83 1.31 -15.74 -1.07
C LEU A 83 2.28 -15.59 0.10
N THR A 84 1.78 -15.50 1.33
CA THR A 84 2.62 -15.46 2.55
C THR A 84 3.55 -16.67 2.62
N ASN A 85 3.03 -17.87 2.39
CA ASN A 85 3.79 -19.11 2.56
C ASN A 85 4.75 -19.41 1.40
N ASN A 86 4.51 -18.86 0.21
CA ASN A 86 5.20 -19.27 -1.02
C ASN A 86 6.04 -18.18 -1.68
N SER A 87 5.89 -16.91 -1.31
CA SER A 87 6.63 -15.86 -2.01
C SER A 87 8.12 -15.86 -1.68
N SER A 88 8.51 -16.30 -0.49
CA SER A 88 9.92 -16.41 -0.07
C SER A 88 10.76 -17.34 -0.93
N ARG A 89 10.16 -18.38 -1.55
CA ARG A 89 10.86 -19.28 -2.49
C ARG A 89 10.96 -18.72 -3.92
N LEU A 90 10.12 -17.73 -4.27
CA LEU A 90 10.01 -17.18 -5.63
C LEU A 90 10.71 -15.82 -5.76
N LEU A 91 10.63 -14.99 -4.72
CA LEU A 91 11.23 -13.67 -4.66
C LEU A 91 12.56 -13.76 -3.91
N GLN A 92 13.64 -13.35 -4.56
CA GLN A 92 14.90 -13.09 -3.88
C GLN A 92 14.90 -11.62 -3.48
N VAL A 93 14.69 -11.34 -2.19
CA VAL A 93 14.71 -9.98 -1.69
C VAL A 93 16.15 -9.48 -1.67
N LYS A 94 16.44 -8.46 -2.48
CA LYS A 94 17.73 -7.75 -2.42
C LYS A 94 17.63 -6.70 -1.32
N TYR A 95 18.28 -6.97 -0.19
CA TYR A 95 18.41 -5.99 0.89
C TYR A 95 19.29 -4.83 0.40
N SER A 96 18.73 -3.65 0.18
CA SER A 96 19.54 -2.46 -0.09
C SER A 96 20.06 -1.89 1.23
N SER A 97 21.37 -1.69 1.36
CA SER A 97 21.97 -0.94 2.49
C SER A 97 21.55 0.54 2.56
N LEU A 98 20.69 0.99 1.63
CA LEU A 98 20.07 2.33 1.61
C LEU A 98 18.92 2.47 2.61
N PHE A 99 18.50 1.42 3.31
CA PHE A 99 17.63 1.54 4.50
C PHE A 99 18.40 2.11 5.71
N ASN A 100 19.08 3.25 5.53
CA ASN A 100 19.58 4.07 6.63
C ASN A 100 18.47 4.94 7.25
N GLY A 101 17.24 4.88 6.72
CA GLY A 101 16.07 5.59 7.23
C GLY A 101 15.06 4.72 8.00
N ILE A 102 15.14 3.39 7.88
CA ILE A 102 14.52 2.52 8.87
C ILE A 102 15.52 2.44 10.00
N SER A 103 15.44 3.37 10.95
CA SER A 103 15.89 3.03 12.29
C SER A 103 15.19 1.72 12.63
N PRO A 104 15.91 0.61 12.88
CA PRO A 104 15.28 -0.53 13.51
C PRO A 104 14.51 0.05 14.67
N ILE A 105 13.21 -0.20 14.71
CA ILE A 105 12.34 0.30 15.78
C ILE A 105 13.11 0.06 17.08
N SER A 106 13.21 1.08 17.93
CA SER A 106 14.03 1.06 19.16
C SER A 106 13.73 -0.13 20.08
N SER A 107 12.62 -0.85 19.85
CA SER A 107 12.20 -2.07 20.55
C SER A 107 12.70 -3.39 19.94
N ILE A 108 13.21 -3.42 18.70
CA ILE A 108 13.78 -4.63 18.11
C ILE A 108 15.30 -4.57 18.19
N ASN A 109 15.84 -5.16 19.27
CA ASN A 109 17.26 -5.56 19.37
C ASN A 109 17.62 -6.69 18.37
N SER A 110 16.96 -6.78 17.21
CA SER A 110 17.27 -7.77 16.19
C SER A 110 18.55 -7.36 15.48
N ASN A 111 19.52 -8.26 15.45
CA ASN A 111 20.64 -8.08 14.53
C ASN A 111 20.12 -8.04 13.08
N ILE A 112 20.87 -7.39 12.19
CA ILE A 112 20.50 -7.21 10.77
C ILE A 112 20.14 -8.55 10.09
N THR A 113 20.79 -9.64 10.49
CA THR A 113 20.52 -10.99 9.97
C THR A 113 19.11 -11.48 10.29
N GLU A 114 18.63 -11.27 11.51
CA GLU A 114 17.30 -11.68 11.93
C GLU A 114 16.21 -10.87 11.20
N LEU A 115 16.38 -9.56 11.07
CA LEU A 115 15.48 -8.71 10.29
C LEU A 115 15.45 -9.13 8.81
N ASN A 116 16.61 -9.41 8.22
CA ASN A 116 16.68 -9.91 6.84
C ASN A 116 15.93 -11.24 6.68
N ASN A 117 16.07 -12.17 7.63
CA ASN A 117 15.34 -13.43 7.60
C ASN A 117 13.82 -13.22 7.68
N LEU A 118 13.34 -12.33 8.54
CA LEU A 118 11.92 -11.98 8.64
C LEU A 118 11.40 -11.37 7.33
N ILE A 119 12.17 -10.46 6.73
CA ILE A 119 11.84 -9.86 5.43
C ILE A 119 11.76 -10.94 4.34
N GLN A 120 12.72 -11.88 4.29
CA GLN A 120 12.68 -12.97 3.31
C GLN A 120 11.47 -13.88 3.51
N GLN A 121 11.12 -14.20 4.75
CA GLN A 121 9.94 -15.01 5.06
C GLN A 121 8.64 -14.29 4.63
N ASN A 122 8.62 -12.96 4.72
CA ASN A 122 7.48 -12.10 4.36
C ASN A 122 7.70 -11.38 3.01
N ALA A 123 8.36 -12.03 2.06
CA ALA A 123 8.80 -11.39 0.81
C ALA A 123 7.68 -10.73 0.00
N PHE A 124 6.45 -11.26 0.04
CA PHE A 124 5.31 -10.62 -0.63
C PHE A 124 4.91 -9.30 0.02
N LEU A 125 4.73 -9.31 1.35
CA LEU A 125 4.43 -8.09 2.09
C LEU A 125 5.56 -7.07 1.91
N TYR A 126 6.82 -7.52 1.90
CA TYR A 126 7.96 -6.66 1.62
C TYR A 126 7.85 -6.00 0.24
N LEU A 127 7.58 -6.77 -0.81
CA LEU A 127 7.39 -6.27 -2.17
C LEU A 127 6.30 -5.19 -2.21
N VAL A 128 5.17 -5.42 -1.53
CA VAL A 128 4.06 -4.45 -1.43
C VAL A 128 4.51 -3.18 -0.69
N ILE A 129 5.24 -3.29 0.42
CA ILE A 129 5.79 -2.13 1.15
C ILE A 129 6.80 -1.36 0.29
N GLN A 130 7.63 -2.02 -0.51
CA GLN A 130 8.57 -1.34 -1.42
C GLN A 130 7.85 -0.60 -2.55
N ALA A 131 6.75 -1.16 -3.06
CA ALA A 131 5.96 -0.55 -4.12
C ALA A 131 5.29 0.79 -3.70
N LEU A 132 5.15 1.05 -2.40
CA LEU A 132 4.68 2.32 -1.88
C LEU A 132 5.63 3.50 -2.16
N ASP A 133 6.93 3.25 -2.39
CA ASP A 133 7.92 4.30 -2.74
C ASP A 133 7.85 4.71 -4.22
N SER A 134 6.89 4.18 -4.98
CA SER A 134 6.75 4.50 -6.38
C SER A 134 6.48 6.00 -6.58
N PRO A 135 7.18 6.69 -7.48
CA PRO A 135 6.88 8.09 -7.82
C PRO A 135 5.56 8.23 -8.60
N ARG A 136 4.92 7.10 -8.94
CA ARG A 136 3.66 7.05 -9.69
C ARG A 136 2.46 6.79 -8.76
N PRO A 137 1.54 7.76 -8.62
CA PRO A 137 0.34 7.63 -7.77
C PRO A 137 -0.54 6.42 -8.09
N ASP A 138 -0.66 6.01 -9.36
CA ASP A 138 -1.49 4.88 -9.77
C ASP A 138 -0.94 3.51 -9.31
N ILE A 139 0.38 3.39 -9.17
CA ILE A 139 1.04 2.24 -8.52
C ILE A 139 0.78 2.27 -7.01
N VAL A 140 0.95 3.42 -6.36
CA VAL A 140 0.69 3.58 -4.92
C VAL A 140 -0.76 3.22 -4.60
N TYR A 141 -1.71 3.73 -5.39
CA TYR A 141 -3.14 3.43 -5.30
C TYR A 141 -3.41 1.92 -5.34
N SER A 142 -2.90 1.26 -6.38
CA SER A 142 -3.11 -0.18 -6.58
C SER A 142 -2.44 -1.01 -5.48
N THR A 143 -1.30 -0.53 -4.97
CA THR A 143 -0.54 -1.15 -3.87
C THR A 143 -1.28 -1.03 -2.54
N LEU A 144 -1.84 0.14 -2.22
CA LEU A 144 -2.70 0.32 -1.04
C LEU A 144 -3.91 -0.61 -1.11
N GLY A 145 -4.52 -0.80 -2.28
CA GLY A 145 -5.59 -1.79 -2.47
C GLY A 145 -5.19 -3.23 -2.12
N VAL A 146 -3.96 -3.65 -2.46
CA VAL A 146 -3.40 -4.94 -2.03
C VAL A 146 -3.21 -4.95 -0.52
N LEU A 147 -2.64 -3.89 0.05
CA LEU A 147 -2.28 -3.82 1.46
C LEU A 147 -3.51 -3.81 2.38
N ILE A 148 -4.60 -3.14 1.99
CA ILE A 148 -5.90 -3.20 2.68
C ILE A 148 -6.35 -4.66 2.84
N ASN A 149 -6.26 -5.46 1.77
CA ASN A 149 -6.65 -6.87 1.81
C ASN A 149 -5.70 -7.68 2.69
N LEU A 150 -4.39 -7.41 2.68
CA LEU A 150 -3.42 -8.09 3.54
C LEU A 150 -3.66 -7.77 5.02
N MET A 151 -4.03 -6.53 5.35
CA MET A 151 -4.27 -6.11 6.74
C MET A 151 -5.55 -6.69 7.35
N THR A 152 -6.36 -7.44 6.59
CA THR A 152 -7.42 -8.28 7.18
C THR A 152 -6.86 -9.52 7.87
N ASP A 153 -5.62 -9.92 7.55
CA ASP A 153 -4.96 -11.09 8.13
C ASP A 153 -4.14 -10.66 9.37
N LEU A 154 -4.52 -11.16 10.55
CA LEU A 154 -3.95 -10.72 11.84
C LEU A 154 -2.45 -10.99 11.96
N ASP A 155 -1.98 -12.09 11.40
CA ASP A 155 -0.58 -12.52 11.41
C ASP A 155 0.33 -11.61 10.56
N GLN A 156 -0.24 -10.86 9.60
CA GLN A 156 0.51 -9.95 8.74
C GLN A 156 0.72 -8.58 9.40
N ARG A 157 -0.13 -8.18 10.36
CA ARG A 157 -0.08 -6.84 10.98
C ARG A 157 1.25 -6.57 11.69
N PRO A 158 1.78 -7.45 12.57
CA PRO A 158 3.07 -7.19 13.21
C PRO A 158 4.23 -7.02 12.20
N MET A 159 4.18 -7.76 11.09
CA MET A 159 5.21 -7.69 10.05
C MET A 159 5.17 -6.34 9.31
N LEU A 160 3.99 -5.74 9.10
CA LEU A 160 3.89 -4.39 8.54
C LEU A 160 4.65 -3.37 9.40
N ARG A 161 4.52 -3.45 10.73
CA ARG A 161 5.27 -2.59 11.67
C ARG A 161 6.77 -2.87 11.57
N ILE A 162 7.19 -4.12 11.76
CA ILE A 162 8.61 -4.53 11.80
C ILE A 162 9.36 -4.12 10.52
N MET A 163 8.69 -4.16 9.38
CA MET A 163 9.28 -3.88 8.07
C MET A 163 9.17 -2.39 7.67
N GLY A 164 8.79 -1.51 8.60
CA GLY A 164 8.72 -0.05 8.38
C GLY A 164 7.52 0.42 7.55
N GLY A 165 6.52 -0.42 7.32
CA GLY A 165 5.36 -0.07 6.50
C GLY A 165 4.48 1.02 7.12
N LEU A 166 4.44 1.14 8.45
CA LEU A 166 3.70 2.22 9.12
C LEU A 166 4.27 3.61 8.80
N SER A 167 5.60 3.74 8.80
CA SER A 167 6.27 4.99 8.43
C SER A 167 5.94 5.41 7.00
N LYS A 168 5.91 4.45 6.06
CA LYS A 168 5.54 4.72 4.67
C LYS A 168 4.08 5.14 4.51
N LEU A 169 3.17 4.52 5.26
CA LEU A 169 1.76 4.92 5.25
C LEU A 169 1.60 6.35 5.78
N ILE A 170 2.31 6.71 6.85
CA ILE A 170 2.27 8.07 7.39
C ILE A 170 2.89 9.08 6.41
N GLU A 171 3.96 8.72 5.71
CA GLU A 171 4.55 9.53 4.64
C GLU A 171 3.56 9.77 3.49
N ILE A 172 2.89 8.73 3.00
CA ILE A 172 1.84 8.88 1.97
C ILE A 172 0.71 9.79 2.50
N LEU A 173 0.27 9.60 3.74
CA LEU A 173 -0.77 10.46 4.30
C LEU A 173 -0.32 11.92 4.34
N ARG A 174 0.93 12.19 4.72
CA ARG A 174 1.52 13.53 4.78
C ARG A 174 1.63 14.17 3.40
N ASP A 175 1.99 13.39 2.38
CA ASP A 175 2.26 13.90 1.04
C ASP A 175 0.97 14.12 0.23
N PHE A 176 -0.06 13.30 0.46
CA PHE A 176 -1.28 13.32 -0.35
C PHE A 176 -2.50 13.95 0.34
N ALA A 177 -2.59 13.99 1.68
CA ALA A 177 -3.74 14.62 2.33
C ALA A 177 -3.81 16.14 2.03
N GLY A 178 -5.00 16.61 1.66
CA GLY A 178 -5.20 17.99 1.16
C GLY A 178 -4.95 18.16 -0.34
N HIS A 179 -4.50 17.11 -1.05
CA HIS A 179 -4.26 17.13 -2.48
C HIS A 179 -4.99 15.99 -3.21
N ASP A 180 -4.76 14.75 -2.77
CA ASP A 180 -5.37 13.52 -3.29
C ASP A 180 -6.04 12.75 -2.14
N TRP A 181 -7.35 12.97 -2.01
CA TRP A 181 -8.14 12.33 -0.97
C TRP A 181 -8.36 10.84 -1.18
N GLU A 182 -8.21 10.34 -2.41
CA GLU A 182 -8.39 8.92 -2.69
C GLU A 182 -7.23 8.11 -2.09
N LEU A 183 -5.99 8.56 -2.33
CA LEU A 183 -4.80 7.98 -1.72
C LEU A 183 -4.75 8.14 -0.20
N ALA A 184 -5.12 9.33 0.30
CA ALA A 184 -5.21 9.55 1.74
C ALA A 184 -6.26 8.63 2.38
N GLY A 185 -7.43 8.45 1.74
CA GLY A 185 -8.50 7.58 2.19
C GLY A 185 -8.10 6.09 2.21
N LEU A 186 -7.45 5.60 1.15
CA LEU A 186 -6.92 4.23 1.12
C LEU A 186 -5.85 3.98 2.19
N THR A 187 -5.02 4.98 2.47
CA THR A 187 -4.04 4.94 3.56
C THR A 187 -4.74 4.80 4.91
N CYS A 188 -5.77 5.63 5.18
CA CYS A 188 -6.59 5.51 6.39
C CYS A 188 -7.28 4.15 6.50
N LYS A 189 -7.84 3.61 5.41
CA LYS A 189 -8.44 2.27 5.39
C LYS A 189 -7.42 1.18 5.73
N THR A 190 -6.20 1.29 5.22
CA THR A 190 -5.11 0.36 5.53
C THR A 190 -4.76 0.41 7.02
N LEU A 191 -4.56 1.61 7.57
CA LEU A 191 -4.27 1.81 8.99
C LEU A 191 -5.46 1.37 9.87
N TRP A 192 -6.69 1.54 9.42
CA TRP A 192 -7.88 1.11 10.14
C TRP A 192 -7.97 -0.42 10.20
N ASN A 193 -7.68 -1.13 9.10
CA ASN A 193 -7.57 -2.59 9.13
C ASN A 193 -6.40 -3.04 10.01
N TYR A 194 -5.25 -2.39 9.91
CA TYR A 194 -4.08 -2.67 10.76
C TYR A 194 -4.40 -2.55 12.25
N THR A 195 -5.18 -1.52 12.61
CA THR A 195 -5.48 -1.22 14.01
C THR A 195 -6.67 -1.96 14.60
N GLU A 196 -7.31 -2.84 13.84
CA GLU A 196 -8.43 -3.61 14.34
C GLU A 196 -7.97 -4.56 15.47
N VAL A 197 -8.67 -4.57 16.60
CA VAL A 197 -8.30 -5.36 17.78
C VAL A 197 -9.07 -6.68 17.76
N VAL A 198 -8.39 -7.80 17.99
CA VAL A 198 -9.05 -9.12 18.13
C VAL A 198 -9.00 -9.65 19.57
N ASP A 199 -8.07 -9.19 20.40
CA ASP A 199 -8.05 -9.47 21.85
C ASP A 199 -7.25 -8.40 22.62
N ASN A 200 -7.52 -8.26 23.93
CA ASN A 200 -7.05 -7.22 24.87
C ASN A 200 -5.50 -7.05 25.02
N SER A 201 -4.68 -7.70 24.20
CA SER A 201 -3.25 -7.43 24.13
C SER A 201 -3.00 -6.26 23.18
N GLN A 202 -3.17 -5.05 23.69
CA GLN A 202 -2.64 -3.83 23.07
C GLN A 202 -1.11 -3.83 23.20
N GLY A 203 -0.42 -4.78 22.56
CA GLY A 203 1.01 -4.60 22.31
C GLY A 203 1.24 -3.25 21.65
N GLU A 204 2.44 -2.68 21.74
CA GLU A 204 2.76 -1.40 21.10
C GLU A 204 2.49 -1.49 19.59
N MET A 205 1.32 -1.02 19.14
CA MET A 205 0.92 -1.06 17.72
C MET A 205 1.70 -0.01 16.92
N PHE A 206 2.13 1.04 17.60
CA PHE A 206 2.91 2.10 17.02
C PHE A 206 3.98 2.52 18.02
N ASP A 207 5.06 3.06 17.48
CA ASP A 207 6.00 3.83 18.28
C ASP A 207 5.40 5.19 18.60
N GLN A 208 5.73 5.76 19.76
CA GLN A 208 5.12 7.01 20.23
C GLN A 208 5.27 8.17 19.23
N GLU A 209 6.39 8.26 18.53
CA GLU A 209 6.63 9.28 17.51
C GLU A 209 5.67 9.15 16.33
N LEU A 210 5.53 7.93 15.79
CA LEU A 210 4.61 7.62 14.69
C LEU A 210 3.14 7.81 15.11
N MET A 211 2.78 7.44 16.35
CA MET A 211 1.44 7.73 16.92
C MET A 211 1.13 9.22 16.87
N ASN A 212 2.06 10.03 17.38
CA ASN A 212 1.87 11.47 17.51
C ASN A 212 1.78 12.15 16.13
N GLU A 213 2.63 11.75 15.18
CA GLU A 213 2.57 12.25 13.80
C GLU A 213 1.24 11.87 13.14
N LEU A 214 0.82 10.60 13.24
CA LEU A 214 -0.44 10.13 12.67
C LEU A 214 -1.63 10.91 13.26
N LEU A 215 -1.73 11.03 14.58
CA LEU A 215 -2.80 11.79 15.23
C LEU A 215 -2.78 13.28 14.82
N SER A 216 -1.60 13.87 14.69
CA SER A 216 -1.45 15.26 14.23
C SER A 216 -1.98 15.46 12.81
N LEU A 217 -1.61 14.56 11.87
CA LEU A 217 -2.08 14.61 10.48
C LEU A 217 -3.59 14.39 10.39
N LEU A 218 -4.11 13.36 11.08
CA LEU A 218 -5.54 13.07 11.07
C LEU A 218 -6.34 14.25 11.63
N THR A 219 -5.96 14.78 12.79
CA THR A 219 -6.64 15.94 13.40
C THR A 219 -6.60 17.16 12.49
N LYS A 220 -5.46 17.41 11.83
CA LYS A 220 -5.32 18.52 10.89
C LYS A 220 -6.28 18.37 9.71
N PHE A 221 -6.36 17.20 9.09
CA PHE A 221 -7.11 17.01 7.84
C PHE A 221 -8.58 16.58 8.03
N THR A 222 -9.04 16.42 9.27
CA THR A 222 -10.47 16.34 9.60
C THR A 222 -11.08 17.69 9.98
N ASP A 223 -10.27 18.75 10.13
CA ASP A 223 -10.75 20.10 10.41
C ASP A 223 -11.43 20.72 9.16
N ALA A 224 -12.75 20.85 9.24
CA ALA A 224 -13.57 21.40 8.17
C ALA A 224 -13.17 22.84 7.78
N GLU A 225 -12.73 23.68 8.73
CA GLU A 225 -12.32 25.05 8.42
C GLU A 225 -11.04 25.07 7.58
N LEU A 226 -10.08 24.19 7.90
CA LEU A 226 -8.86 24.03 7.10
C LEU A 226 -9.20 23.52 5.69
N ILE A 227 -10.07 22.52 5.58
CA ILE A 227 -10.45 21.96 4.28
C ILE A 227 -11.14 23.04 3.42
N GLU A 228 -12.01 23.86 4.00
CA GLU A 228 -12.64 24.99 3.30
C GLU A 228 -11.60 26.00 2.81
N GLN A 229 -10.56 26.28 3.61
CA GLN A 229 -9.46 27.17 3.20
C GLN A 229 -8.64 26.60 2.04
N ILE A 230 -8.32 25.29 2.08
CA ILE A 230 -7.63 24.59 0.98
C ILE A 230 -8.49 24.66 -0.28
N HIS A 231 -9.78 24.36 -0.17
CA HIS A 231 -10.73 24.43 -1.28
C HIS A 231 -10.80 25.82 -1.92
N LYS A 232 -10.86 26.89 -1.11
CA LYS A 232 -10.82 28.29 -1.59
C LYS A 232 -9.50 28.64 -2.28
N SER A 233 -8.37 28.12 -1.79
CA SER A 233 -7.04 28.32 -2.40
C SER A 233 -6.92 27.61 -3.75
N LEU A 234 -7.50 26.41 -3.90
CA LEU A 234 -7.54 25.70 -5.17
C LEU A 234 -8.39 26.44 -6.21
N LEU A 235 -9.52 27.02 -5.78
CA LEU A 235 -10.38 27.88 -6.60
C LEU A 235 -9.65 29.13 -7.11
N SER A 236 -8.88 29.81 -6.26
CA SER A 236 -8.22 31.06 -6.62
C SER A 236 -6.99 30.88 -7.51
N ASN A 237 -6.30 29.73 -7.40
CA ASN A 237 -5.09 29.44 -8.17
C ASN A 237 -5.37 28.80 -9.54
N SER A 238 -6.58 28.30 -9.77
CA SER A 238 -6.92 27.63 -11.02
C SER A 238 -7.80 28.50 -11.92
N LEU A 239 -7.27 28.91 -13.07
CA LEU A 239 -8.03 29.59 -14.13
C LEU A 239 -9.10 28.68 -14.78
N VAL A 240 -9.07 27.37 -14.49
CA VAL A 240 -9.79 26.31 -15.22
C VAL A 240 -10.31 25.21 -14.29
N ALA A 241 -10.31 25.38 -12.96
CA ALA A 241 -10.92 24.37 -12.08
C ALA A 241 -12.43 24.45 -12.30
N GLU A 242 -12.94 23.56 -13.14
CA GLU A 242 -14.37 23.37 -13.31
C GLU A 242 -14.97 23.08 -11.93
N SER A 243 -16.06 23.77 -11.60
CA SER A 243 -16.74 23.63 -10.31
C SER A 243 -16.99 22.16 -9.94
N ASP A 244 -17.17 21.29 -10.94
CA ASP A 244 -17.41 19.86 -10.79
C ASP A 244 -16.19 19.09 -10.28
N CYS A 245 -14.96 19.46 -10.66
CA CYS A 245 -13.74 18.82 -10.16
C CYS A 245 -13.55 19.06 -8.66
N LEU A 246 -13.95 20.24 -8.18
CA LEU A 246 -13.83 20.61 -6.78
C LEU A 246 -14.95 20.03 -5.93
N LEU A 247 -16.16 19.93 -6.48
CA LEU A 247 -17.25 19.16 -5.86
C LEU A 247 -16.85 17.68 -5.71
N LEU A 248 -16.20 17.10 -6.73
CA LEU A 248 -15.66 15.75 -6.64
C LEU A 248 -14.58 15.66 -5.56
N TRP A 249 -13.65 16.60 -5.52
CA TRP A 249 -12.59 16.64 -4.51
C TRP A 249 -13.15 16.68 -3.07
N GLU A 250 -14.12 17.55 -2.80
CA GLU A 250 -14.78 17.63 -1.48
C GLU A 250 -15.59 16.36 -1.18
N SER A 251 -16.26 15.81 -2.18
CA SER A 251 -16.99 14.55 -2.04
C SER A 251 -16.07 13.37 -1.73
N THR A 252 -14.89 13.30 -2.35
CA THR A 252 -13.89 12.27 -2.06
C THR A 252 -13.36 12.43 -0.64
N TRP A 253 -13.10 13.66 -0.17
CA TRP A 253 -12.74 13.88 1.24
C TRP A 253 -13.82 13.36 2.20
N SER A 254 -15.08 13.74 1.98
CA SER A 254 -16.18 13.39 2.89
C SER A 254 -16.51 11.90 2.90
N ASN A 255 -16.34 11.21 1.77
CA ASN A 255 -16.75 9.81 1.61
C ASN A 255 -15.59 8.82 1.81
N GLU A 256 -14.39 9.14 1.33
CA GLU A 256 -13.27 8.20 1.29
C GLU A 256 -12.26 8.41 2.42
N PHE A 257 -12.08 9.66 2.87
CA PHE A 257 -11.09 9.99 3.90
C PHE A 257 -11.70 10.18 5.28
N LEU A 258 -12.63 11.14 5.41
CA LEU A 258 -13.14 11.63 6.69
C LEU A 258 -13.71 10.52 7.61
N PRO A 259 -14.49 9.55 7.13
CA PRO A 259 -15.06 8.52 8.00
C PRO A 259 -13.97 7.66 8.65
N PHE A 260 -12.99 7.20 7.86
CA PHE A 260 -11.90 6.36 8.36
C PHE A 260 -10.92 7.13 9.23
N ALA A 261 -10.66 8.41 8.91
CA ALA A 261 -9.82 9.28 9.72
C ALA A 261 -10.43 9.48 11.12
N ASN A 262 -11.74 9.75 11.22
CA ASN A 262 -12.42 9.91 12.50
C ASN A 262 -12.43 8.62 13.34
N GLU A 263 -12.69 7.48 12.70
CA GLU A 263 -12.62 6.17 13.37
C GLU A 263 -11.21 5.87 13.90
N LEU A 264 -10.17 6.21 13.14
CA LEU A 264 -8.79 6.09 13.57
C LEU A 264 -8.47 7.01 14.76
N ILE A 265 -8.86 8.29 14.70
CA ILE A 265 -8.67 9.23 15.82
C ILE A 265 -9.33 8.67 17.08
N TYR A 266 -10.59 8.24 16.98
CA TYR A 266 -11.33 7.67 18.11
C TYR A 266 -10.59 6.44 18.68
N ARG A 267 -10.18 5.51 17.82
CA ARG A 267 -9.50 4.28 18.24
C ARG A 267 -8.16 4.56 18.91
N LEU A 268 -7.31 5.37 18.30
CA LEU A 268 -5.97 5.68 18.80
C LEU A 268 -6.00 6.50 20.09
N SER A 269 -6.98 7.40 20.23
CA SER A 269 -7.14 8.21 21.46
C SER A 269 -7.61 7.37 22.65
N ASN A 270 -8.43 6.33 22.40
CA ASN A 270 -8.95 5.44 23.44
C ASN A 270 -8.03 4.23 23.70
N ALA A 271 -7.13 3.89 22.78
CA ALA A 271 -6.09 2.87 22.96
C ALA A 271 -5.03 3.28 24.00
N SER A 272 -4.89 4.59 24.24
CA SER A 272 -3.90 5.16 25.18
C SER A 272 -4.40 5.25 26.64
N GLN A 273 -5.59 4.71 26.94
CA GLN A 273 -6.20 4.65 28.29
C GLN A 273 -6.26 3.22 28.82
#